data_AF-A0A9W4UHW5-F1
#
_entry.id   AF-A0A9W4UHW5-F1
#
_cell.length_a   1.000
_cell.length_b   1.000
_cell.length_c   1.000
_cell.angle_alpha   90.00
_cell.angle_beta   90.00
_cell.angle_gamma   90.00
#
_symmetry.space_group_name_H-M   'P 1'
#
loop_
_entity.id
_entity.type
_entity.pdbx_description
1 polymer ?
#
loop_
_entity_poly.entity_id
_entity_poly.type
_entity_poly.pdbx_seq_one_letter_code
_entity_poly.pdbx_strand_id
1 'polypeptide(L)'
;MASIAATANPSGSPPSEPIEVSFPLPRAPQTNIHLQLRNNGPNILLFLTTASPDAPTTAPLGSFVYAMPNKVSPSDAFSTALFPQSSTLDFTTRLAKLLARKLGKPVYVGNSMSFANAGMGGTVEEEMEGFRRVVEAVMKLVQP
;
A
#
# COMPACT_ATOMS: atom_id res chain seq x y z
N MET A 1 31.65 -7.04 -0.91
CA MET A 1 30.81 -6.01 -1.55
C MET A 1 30.38 -6.51 -2.91
N ALA A 2 29.17 -7.07 -3.03
CA ALA A 2 28.64 -7.52 -4.32
C ALA A 2 27.55 -6.54 -4.74
N SER A 3 27.85 -5.75 -5.79
CA SER A 3 26.89 -4.86 -6.44
C SER A 3 25.97 -5.72 -7.30
N ILE A 4 24.67 -5.74 -6.97
CA ILE A 4 23.67 -6.45 -7.76
C ILE A 4 23.36 -5.56 -8.97
N ALA A 5 23.83 -5.97 -10.14
CA ALA A 5 23.48 -5.35 -11.41
C ALA A 5 21.97 -5.43 -11.62
N ALA A 6 21.35 -4.28 -11.89
CA ALA A 6 19.94 -4.21 -12.27
C ALA A 6 19.72 -5.05 -13.53
N THR A 7 18.97 -6.15 -13.40
CA THR A 7 18.52 -6.95 -14.54
C THR A 7 17.63 -6.09 -15.41
N ALA A 8 18.13 -5.76 -16.60
CA ALA A 8 17.42 -4.96 -17.60
C ALA A 8 16.13 -5.66 -18.02
N ASN A 9 15.02 -4.92 -18.00
CA ASN A 9 13.76 -5.31 -18.62
C ASN A 9 14.00 -5.45 -20.15
N PRO A 10 13.43 -6.42 -20.86
CA PRO A 10 13.65 -6.61 -22.30
C PRO A 10 13.17 -5.43 -23.18
N SER A 11 12.58 -4.38 -22.60
CA SER A 11 12.14 -3.16 -23.28
C SER A 11 13.06 -1.94 -23.11
N GLY A 12 14.25 -2.06 -22.51
CA GLY A 12 15.26 -0.98 -22.48
C GLY A 12 14.88 0.32 -21.75
N SER A 13 13.69 0.41 -21.16
CA SER A 13 13.27 1.53 -20.30
C SER A 13 13.81 1.32 -18.88
N PRO A 14 14.37 2.36 -18.23
CA PRO A 14 14.84 2.24 -16.85
C PRO A 14 13.67 1.82 -15.94
N PRO A 15 13.94 1.02 -14.87
CA PRO A 15 12.94 0.76 -13.85
C PRO A 15 12.37 2.08 -13.36
N SER A 16 11.05 2.28 -13.41
CA SER A 16 10.44 3.50 -12.88
C SER A 16 10.85 3.67 -11.42
N GLU A 17 11.40 4.82 -11.08
CA GLU A 17 11.79 5.14 -9.71
C GLU A 17 10.54 5.05 -8.82
N PRO A 18 10.62 4.41 -7.64
CA PRO A 18 9.49 4.38 -6.71
C PRO A 18 9.06 5.81 -6.35
N ILE A 19 7.75 6.05 -6.38
CA ILE A 19 7.16 7.29 -5.90
C ILE A 19 6.99 7.15 -4.39
N GLU A 20 7.64 8.01 -3.63
CA GLU A 20 7.58 8.03 -2.17
C GLU A 20 6.83 9.26 -1.67
N VAL A 21 5.80 9.04 -0.86
CA VAL A 21 4.99 10.11 -0.28
C VAL A 21 4.78 9.81 1.19
N SER A 22 4.84 10.85 2.02
CA SER A 22 4.46 10.80 3.42
C SER A 22 3.40 11.85 3.72
N PHE A 23 2.43 11.49 4.56
CA PHE A 23 1.42 12.43 5.04
C PHE A 23 0.94 12.04 6.45
N PRO A 24 0.56 13.02 7.28
CA PRO A 24 0.10 12.76 8.64
C PRO A 24 -1.25 12.03 8.65
N LEU A 25 -1.48 11.24 9.71
CA LEU A 25 -2.81 10.74 10.02
C LEU A 25 -3.74 11.91 10.36
N PRO A 26 -5.00 11.89 9.89
CA PRO A 26 -5.92 13.01 10.08
C PRO A 26 -6.17 13.39 11.54
N ARG A 27 -6.15 12.41 12.44
CA ARG A 27 -6.42 12.59 13.88
C ARG A 27 -5.19 12.38 14.77
N ALA A 28 -4.05 11.99 14.20
CA ALA A 28 -2.76 11.89 14.87
C ALA A 28 -1.67 12.58 14.02
N PRO A 29 -1.53 13.91 14.12
CA PRO A 29 -0.56 14.65 13.31
C PRO A 29 0.90 14.25 13.53
N GLN A 30 1.20 13.61 14.66
CA GLN A 30 2.54 13.10 15.01
C GLN A 30 2.85 11.75 14.36
N THR A 31 1.84 11.07 13.80
CA THR A 31 1.99 9.76 13.14
C THR A 31 1.81 9.93 11.65
N ASN A 32 2.85 9.61 10.89
CA ASN A 32 2.82 9.71 9.43
C ASN A 32 2.58 8.35 8.78
N ILE A 33 1.73 8.33 7.75
CA ILE A 33 1.69 7.23 6.79
C ILE A 33 2.79 7.48 5.76
N HIS A 34 3.66 6.50 5.59
CA HIS A 34 4.64 6.44 4.53
C HIS A 34 4.17 5.45 3.46
N LEU A 35 4.19 5.93 2.22
CA LEU A 35 3.73 5.22 1.05
C LEU A 35 4.87 5.18 0.03
N GLN A 36 5.21 3.97 -0.41
CA GLN A 36 6.10 3.76 -1.55
C GLN A 36 5.30 3.05 -2.64
N LEU A 37 5.18 3.68 -3.81
CA LEU A 37 4.42 3.17 -4.94
C LEU A 37 5.33 2.98 -6.14
N ARG A 38 5.21 1.82 -6.79
CA ARG A 38 5.84 1.57 -8.08
C ARG A 38 4.79 1.17 -9.10
N ASN A 39 4.74 1.90 -10.20
CA ASN A 39 3.93 1.57 -11.36
C ASN A 39 4.81 0.91 -12.42
N ASN A 40 4.66 -0.41 -12.59
CA ASN A 40 5.45 -1.17 -13.56
C ASN A 40 4.86 -1.15 -14.97
N GLY A 41 3.69 -0.56 -15.17
CA GLY A 41 2.92 -0.64 -16.41
C GLY A 41 1.73 -1.61 -16.26
N PRO A 42 1.95 -2.94 -16.27
CA PRO A 42 0.88 -3.93 -16.20
C PRO A 42 0.40 -4.17 -14.76
N ASN A 43 1.17 -3.81 -13.74
CA ASN A 43 0.82 -3.96 -12.34
C ASN A 43 1.34 -2.80 -11.49
N ILE A 44 0.82 -2.71 -10.27
CA ILE A 44 1.19 -1.70 -9.28
C ILE A 44 1.67 -2.42 -8.03
N LEU A 45 2.78 -1.95 -7.46
CA LEU A 45 3.32 -2.39 -6.19
C LEU A 45 3.24 -1.24 -5.19
N LEU A 46 2.65 -1.50 -4.04
CA LEU A 46 2.39 -0.50 -3.00
C LEU A 46 2.89 -1.04 -1.66
N PHE A 47 3.74 -0.27 -0.98
CA PHE A 47 4.12 -0.51 0.40
C PHE A 47 3.64 0.63 1.29
N LEU A 48 3.08 0.27 2.44
CA LEU A 48 2.51 1.19 3.42
C LEU A 48 3.07 0.86 4.80
N THR A 49 3.51 1.90 5.50
CA THR A 49 3.94 1.80 6.90
C THR A 49 3.59 3.07 7.65
N THR A 50 3.50 3.00 8.98
CA THR A 50 3.37 4.20 9.81
C THR A 50 4.64 4.44 10.60
N ALA A 51 4.99 5.71 10.78
CA ALA A 51 6.06 6.14 11.66
C ALA A 51 5.49 7.12 12.70
N SER A 52 5.77 6.84 13.97
CA SER A 52 5.47 7.72 15.11
C SER A 52 6.74 7.88 15.96
N PRO A 53 6.87 8.94 16.78
CA PRO A 53 8.05 9.16 17.62
C PRO A 53 8.42 7.95 18.50
N ASP A 54 7.41 7.22 18.99
CA ASP A 54 7.60 6.05 19.86
C ASP A 54 7.68 4.71 19.11
N ALA A 55 7.69 4.72 17.77
CA ALA A 55 7.76 3.50 16.97
C ALA A 55 9.20 2.95 16.89
N PRO A 56 9.38 1.63 16.79
CA PRO A 56 10.71 1.06 16.53
C PRO A 56 11.28 1.57 15.21
N THR A 57 12.60 1.68 15.12
CA THR A 57 13.31 2.18 13.93
C THR A 57 13.12 1.32 12.68
N THR A 58 12.67 0.08 12.85
CA THR A 58 12.34 -0.86 11.77
C THR A 58 10.95 -1.43 11.98
N ALA A 59 10.06 -1.20 11.01
CA ALA A 59 8.75 -1.82 10.97
C ALA A 59 8.83 -3.22 10.34
N PRO A 60 8.09 -4.23 10.86
CA PRO A 60 7.92 -5.50 10.16
C PRO A 60 7.22 -5.27 8.81
N LEU A 61 7.21 -6.26 7.91
CA LEU A 61 6.50 -6.15 6.62
C LEU A 61 4.97 -6.06 6.77
N GLY A 62 4.41 -6.58 7.87
CA GLY A 62 2.98 -6.73 8.06
C GLY A 62 2.39 -7.73 7.08
N SER A 63 1.24 -7.45 6.47
CA SER A 63 0.61 -8.35 5.48
C SER A 63 1.02 -7.98 4.05
N PHE A 64 1.15 -8.99 3.19
CA PHE A 64 1.35 -8.80 1.74
C PHE A 64 0.26 -9.51 0.95
N VAL A 65 -0.52 -8.75 0.18
CA VAL A 65 -1.68 -9.25 -0.57
C VAL A 65 -1.57 -8.87 -2.04
N TYR A 66 -1.84 -9.84 -2.91
CA TYR A 66 -2.05 -9.63 -4.32
C TYR A 66 -3.55 -9.51 -4.61
N ALA A 67 -3.95 -8.59 -5.48
CA ALA A 67 -5.31 -8.52 -5.99
C ALA A 67 -5.33 -8.22 -7.49
N MET A 68 -6.36 -8.67 -8.19
CA MET A 68 -6.55 -8.42 -9.62
C MET A 68 -8.02 -8.14 -9.96
N PRO A 69 -8.27 -7.28 -10.96
CA PRO A 69 -9.63 -6.99 -11.39
C PRO A 69 -10.28 -8.23 -12.00
N ASN A 70 -11.55 -8.44 -11.67
CA ASN A 70 -12.37 -9.44 -12.33
C ASN A 70 -13.09 -8.79 -13.52
N LYS A 71 -12.83 -9.30 -14.72
CA LYS A 71 -13.41 -8.75 -15.96
C LYS A 71 -14.88 -9.14 -16.16
N VAL A 72 -15.36 -10.20 -15.50
CA VAL A 72 -16.74 -10.68 -15.60
C VAL A 72 -17.63 -9.97 -14.59
N SER A 73 -17.13 -9.77 -13.36
CA SER A 73 -17.82 -9.04 -12.29
C SER A 73 -16.91 -7.96 -11.71
N PRO A 74 -16.94 -6.72 -12.25
CA PRO A 74 -16.03 -5.65 -11.82
C PRO A 74 -16.15 -5.26 -10.34
N SER A 75 -17.27 -5.60 -9.68
CA SER A 75 -17.47 -5.35 -8.25
C SER A 75 -16.66 -6.31 -7.36
N ASP A 76 -16.29 -7.48 -7.86
CA ASP A 76 -15.61 -8.52 -7.07
C ASP A 76 -14.24 -8.89 -7.65
N ALA A 77 -13.24 -8.08 -7.30
CA ALA A 77 -11.84 -8.37 -7.58
C ALA A 77 -11.39 -9.68 -6.88
N PHE A 78 -10.45 -10.40 -7.48
CA PHE A 78 -9.81 -11.53 -6.81
C PHE A 78 -8.68 -11.04 -5.91
N SER A 79 -8.46 -11.72 -4.79
CA SER A 79 -7.35 -11.42 -3.88
C SER A 79 -6.75 -12.70 -3.30
N THR A 80 -5.44 -12.70 -3.10
CA THR A 80 -4.68 -13.78 -2.49
C THR A 80 -3.67 -13.19 -1.51
N ALA A 81 -3.73 -13.61 -0.25
CA ALA A 81 -2.74 -13.24 0.73
C ALA A 81 -1.46 -14.05 0.49
N LEU A 82 -0.37 -13.37 0.15
CA LEU A 82 0.94 -13.96 -0.09
C LEU A 82 1.73 -14.09 1.22
N PHE A 83 1.57 -13.11 2.11
CA PHE A 83 2.08 -13.16 3.47
C PHE A 83 0.96 -12.70 4.43
N PRO A 84 0.24 -13.65 5.07
CA PRO A 84 -0.87 -13.32 5.93
C PRO A 84 -0.39 -12.99 7.36
N GLN A 85 -0.54 -11.73 7.76
CA GLN A 85 -0.36 -11.32 9.16
C GLN A 85 -1.71 -10.86 9.74
N SER A 86 -2.18 -11.54 10.80
CA SER A 86 -3.55 -11.40 11.30
C SER A 86 -3.94 -9.96 11.66
N SER A 87 -3.01 -9.16 12.19
CA SER A 87 -3.28 -7.77 12.60
C SER A 87 -3.55 -6.81 11.44
N THR A 88 -3.04 -7.09 10.23
CA THR A 88 -3.10 -6.18 9.07
C THR A 88 -3.82 -6.78 7.88
N LEU A 89 -4.18 -8.07 7.91
CA LEU A 89 -4.69 -8.81 6.76
C LEU A 89 -5.99 -8.24 6.18
N ASP A 90 -6.97 -7.96 7.02
CA ASP A 90 -8.29 -7.48 6.57
C ASP A 90 -8.19 -6.13 5.88
N PHE A 91 -7.48 -5.19 6.50
CA PHE A 91 -7.22 -3.87 5.92
C PHE A 91 -6.51 -3.99 4.57
N THR A 92 -5.44 -4.78 4.52
CA THR A 92 -4.60 -4.96 3.32
C THR A 92 -5.40 -5.60 2.19
N THR A 93 -6.25 -6.57 2.51
CA THR A 93 -7.11 -7.25 1.54
C THR A 93 -8.16 -6.29 0.98
N ARG A 94 -8.85 -5.52 1.84
CA ARG A 94 -9.84 -4.52 1.42
C ARG A 94 -9.21 -3.46 0.52
N LEU A 95 -8.01 -2.99 0.87
CA LEU A 95 -7.28 -1.99 0.10
C LEU A 95 -6.85 -2.53 -1.27
N ALA A 96 -6.23 -3.71 -1.31
CA ALA A 96 -5.80 -4.35 -2.54
C ALA A 96 -6.98 -4.58 -3.51
N LYS A 97 -8.09 -5.14 -3.02
CA LYS A 97 -9.31 -5.34 -3.82
C LYS A 97 -9.84 -4.02 -4.37
N LEU A 98 -9.91 -2.97 -3.54
CA LEU A 98 -10.43 -1.67 -3.98
C LEU A 98 -9.54 -1.02 -5.04
N LEU A 99 -8.22 -1.02 -4.84
CA LEU A 99 -7.28 -0.44 -5.80
C LEU A 99 -7.30 -1.22 -7.12
N ALA A 100 -7.34 -2.54 -7.08
CA ALA A 100 -7.45 -3.36 -8.30
C ALA A 100 -8.70 -3.04 -9.12
N ARG A 101 -9.84 -2.82 -8.46
CA ARG A 101 -11.09 -2.37 -9.13
C ARG A 101 -10.97 -0.98 -9.72
N LYS A 102 -10.46 -0.01 -8.96
CA LYS A 102 -10.39 1.39 -9.39
C LYS A 102 -9.37 1.62 -10.52
N LEU A 103 -8.26 0.88 -10.48
CA LEU A 103 -7.15 1.06 -11.42
C LEU A 103 -7.25 0.13 -12.64
N GLY A 104 -8.08 -0.91 -12.58
CA GLY A 104 -8.22 -1.88 -13.67
C GLY A 104 -6.94 -2.70 -13.92
N LYS A 105 -6.04 -2.75 -12.93
CA LYS A 105 -4.75 -3.44 -12.99
C LYS A 105 -4.55 -4.33 -11.77
N PRO A 106 -3.76 -5.41 -11.87
CA PRO A 106 -3.27 -6.12 -10.70
C PRO A 106 -2.47 -5.21 -9.76
N VAL A 107 -2.69 -5.38 -8.45
CA VAL A 107 -2.06 -4.59 -7.39
C VAL A 107 -1.50 -5.52 -6.34
N TYR A 108 -0.25 -5.29 -5.95
CA TYR A 108 0.40 -5.86 -4.79
C TYR A 108 0.43 -4.82 -3.68
N VAL A 109 -0.06 -5.18 -2.50
CA VAL A 109 -0.09 -4.28 -1.34
C VAL A 109 0.62 -4.95 -0.17
N GLY A 110 1.74 -4.37 0.24
CA GLY A 110 2.41 -4.64 1.51
C GLY A 110 2.03 -3.58 2.53
N ASN A 111 1.65 -4.00 3.72
CA ASN A 111 1.15 -3.07 4.71
C ASN A 111 1.52 -3.50 6.12
N SER A 112 2.31 -2.65 6.77
CA SER A 112 2.67 -2.73 8.18
C SER A 112 2.18 -1.56 9.01
N MET A 113 1.25 -0.76 8.47
CA MET A 113 0.67 0.35 9.20
C MET A 113 0.04 -0.14 10.51
N SER A 114 0.34 0.60 11.57
CA SER A 114 -0.30 0.47 12.88
C SER A 114 -1.01 1.77 13.20
N PHE A 115 -2.27 1.65 13.64
CA PHE A 115 -3.07 2.74 14.18
C PHE A 115 -3.09 2.72 15.72
N ALA A 116 -2.28 1.88 16.39
CA ALA A 116 -2.28 1.79 17.85
C ALA A 116 -1.92 3.12 18.54
N ASN A 117 -1.01 3.89 17.94
CA ASN A 117 -0.59 5.22 18.40
C ASN A 117 -1.37 6.34 17.72
N ALA A 118 -2.50 6.01 17.08
CA ALA A 118 -3.34 6.99 16.43
C ALA A 118 -4.19 7.72 17.48
N GLY A 119 -4.68 8.93 17.19
CA GLY A 119 -5.05 9.92 18.21
C GLY A 119 -6.23 9.48 19.08
N MET A 120 -7.00 8.51 18.59
CA MET A 120 -8.12 7.89 19.29
C MET A 120 -7.84 6.44 19.72
N GLY A 121 -6.60 5.96 19.64
CA GLY A 121 -6.23 4.58 19.98
C GLY A 121 -6.60 3.56 18.89
N GLY A 122 -6.57 3.98 17.62
CA GLY A 122 -6.84 3.07 16.49
C GLY A 122 -8.30 2.73 16.31
N THR A 123 -9.20 3.67 16.61
CA THR A 123 -10.64 3.53 16.33
C THR A 123 -10.92 3.21 14.86
N VAL A 124 -12.06 2.56 14.62
CA VAL A 124 -12.53 2.21 13.26
C VAL A 124 -12.67 3.47 12.39
N GLU A 125 -13.10 4.58 12.97
CA GLU A 125 -13.23 5.87 12.28
C GLU A 125 -11.89 6.35 11.72
N GLU A 126 -10.83 6.23 12.52
CA GLU A 126 -9.47 6.63 12.15
C GLU A 126 -8.88 5.69 11.08
N GLU A 127 -9.10 4.38 11.20
CA GLU A 127 -8.73 3.40 10.17
C GLU A 127 -9.43 3.72 8.84
N MET A 128 -10.74 4.02 8.87
CA MET A 128 -11.53 4.36 7.69
C MET A 128 -11.09 5.68 7.04
N GLU A 129 -10.68 6.66 7.84
CA GLU A 129 -10.16 7.93 7.35
C GLU A 129 -8.78 7.75 6.70
N GLY A 130 -7.87 7.02 7.36
CA GLY A 130 -6.57 6.64 6.81
C GLY A 130 -6.70 5.84 5.52
N PHE A 131 -7.63 4.88 5.48
CA PHE A 131 -7.95 4.10 4.29
C PHE A 131 -8.36 5.00 3.11
N ARG A 132 -9.29 5.94 3.32
CA ARG A 132 -9.73 6.87 2.27
C ARG A 132 -8.57 7.73 1.77
N ARG A 133 -7.73 8.23 2.67
CA ARG A 133 -6.60 9.08 2.34
C ARG A 133 -5.55 8.35 1.51
N VAL A 134 -5.23 7.09 1.87
CA VAL A 134 -4.33 6.24 1.08
C VAL A 134 -4.89 6.00 -0.31
N VAL A 135 -6.17 5.65 -0.43
CA VAL A 135 -6.81 5.44 -1.73
C VAL A 135 -6.76 6.71 -2.58
N GLU A 136 -7.07 7.86 -2.01
CA GLU A 136 -7.01 9.16 -2.71
C GLU A 136 -5.59 9.47 -3.19
N ALA A 137 -4.59 9.29 -2.33
CA ALA A 137 -3.18 9.49 -2.67
C ALA A 137 -2.74 8.56 -3.81
N VAL A 138 -3.01 7.25 -3.72
CA VAL A 138 -2.66 6.29 -4.77
C VAL A 138 -3.34 6.64 -6.09
N MET A 139 -4.63 6.99 -6.08
CA MET A 139 -5.34 7.35 -7.30
C MET A 139 -4.73 8.58 -7.98
N LYS A 140 -4.39 9.63 -7.22
CA LYS A 140 -3.72 10.84 -7.73
C LYS A 140 -2.32 10.57 -8.29
N LEU A 141 -1.59 9.61 -7.72
CA LEU A 141 -0.23 9.27 -8.16
C LEU A 141 -0.22 8.38 -9.42
N VAL A 142 -1.27 7.59 -9.65
CA VAL A 142 -1.34 6.65 -10.77
C VAL A 142 -2.11 7.22 -11.96
N GLN A 143 -3.11 8.05 -11.73
CA GLN A 143 -3.91 8.74 -12.75
C GLN A 143 -3.63 10.25 -12.62
N PRO A 144 -2.67 10.80 -13.40
CA PRO A 144 -2.44 12.24 -13.44
C PRO A 144 -3.64 13.00 -14.02
#